data_AF-A0A6S7I387-F1
#
_entry.id   AF-A0A6S7I387-F1
#
_cell.length_a   1.000
_cell.length_b   1.000
_cell.length_c   1.000
_cell.angle_alpha   90.00
_cell.angle_beta   90.00
_cell.angle_gamma   90.00
#
_symmetry.space_group_name_H-M   'P 1'
#
loop_
_entity.id
_entity.type
_entity.pdbx_description
1 polymer ?
#
loop_
_entity_poly.entity_id
_entity_poly.type
_entity_poly.pdbx_seq_one_letter_code
_entity_poly.pdbx_strand_id
1 'polypeptide(L)'
;MGGQNLEVTPHMKFFWQQQMKLLQTVKMARRYHPQIIRFALSLHGKSPAAYRELRDSGVLILPSEIILRDYKNYFKPKADYIILFSLNLDNIESLREKASSAAGIQRYVVLVMDEMKIQSNLVFDNKMKVKLATQVLSRSVAIALEESGNEEVLAYTAQDDERFVWMKNVFLQYLENWRQSTVTRDGVYSTDDRGKMFLSIQTYK
;
A
#
# COMPACT_ATOMS: atom_id res chain seq x y z
N MET A 1 30.68 -36.43 13.27
CA MET A 1 29.87 -35.60 12.36
C MET A 1 30.83 -34.71 11.59
N GLY A 2 31.04 -34.97 10.30
CA GLY A 2 31.93 -34.16 9.48
C GLY A 2 31.37 -32.76 9.31
N GLY A 3 31.99 -31.77 9.95
CA GLY A 3 31.62 -30.38 9.78
C GLY A 3 31.93 -29.95 8.35
N GLN A 4 30.91 -29.76 7.53
CA GLN A 4 31.08 -29.05 6.28
C GLN A 4 31.50 -27.63 6.64
N ASN A 5 32.67 -27.19 6.17
CA ASN A 5 33.05 -25.79 6.25
C ASN A 5 31.99 -24.97 5.50
N LEU A 6 31.29 -24.11 6.22
CA LEU A 6 30.31 -23.20 5.64
C LEU A 6 31.02 -22.29 4.64
N GLU A 7 30.71 -22.45 3.35
CA GLU A 7 31.28 -21.62 2.31
C GLU A 7 30.74 -20.19 2.39
N VAL A 8 31.65 -19.21 2.30
CA VAL A 8 31.28 -17.79 2.30
C VAL A 8 30.54 -17.47 1.00
N THR A 9 29.24 -17.19 1.10
CA THR A 9 28.41 -16.86 -0.06
C THR A 9 28.90 -15.60 -0.79
N PRO A 10 28.65 -15.46 -2.10
CA PRO A 10 28.98 -14.24 -2.84
C PRO A 10 28.38 -12.96 -2.21
N HIS A 11 27.17 -13.07 -1.65
CA HIS A 11 26.52 -11.96 -0.95
C HIS A 11 27.27 -11.54 0.32
N MET A 12 27.79 -12.50 1.10
CA MET A 12 28.60 -12.19 2.28
C MET A 12 29.90 -11.48 1.89
N LYS A 13 30.58 -11.97 0.83
CA LYS A 13 31.79 -11.33 0.31
C LYS A 13 31.52 -9.89 -0.13
N PHE A 14 30.46 -9.68 -0.92
CA PHE A 14 30.08 -8.35 -1.38
C PHE A 14 29.70 -7.41 -0.23
N PHE A 15 28.90 -7.89 0.73
CA PHE A 15 28.50 -7.11 1.89
C PHE A 15 29.73 -6.65 2.69
N TRP A 16 30.67 -7.57 2.95
CA TRP A 16 31.90 -7.27 3.67
C TRP A 16 32.78 -6.27 2.91
N GLN A 17 32.94 -6.43 1.60
CA GLN A 17 33.65 -5.46 0.75
C GLN A 17 33.07 -4.05 0.86
N GLN A 18 31.74 -3.91 0.86
CA GLN A 18 31.08 -2.61 1.05
C GLN A 18 31.32 -2.05 2.46
N GLN A 19 31.28 -2.89 3.50
CA GLN A 19 31.59 -2.45 4.87
C GLN A 19 33.02 -1.91 4.99
N MET A 20 34.00 -2.61 4.41
CA MET A 20 35.40 -2.16 4.40
C MET A 20 35.58 -0.82 3.68
N LYS A 21 34.92 -0.64 2.53
CA LYS A 21 34.91 0.64 1.80
C LYS A 21 34.31 1.77 2.65
N LEU A 22 33.23 1.50 3.37
CA LEU A 22 32.57 2.48 4.23
C LEU A 22 33.39 2.85 5.47
N LEU A 23 34.21 1.92 5.99
CA LEU A 23 35.15 2.19 7.08
C LEU A 23 36.22 3.19 6.64
N GLN A 24 36.74 3.05 5.42
CA GLN A 24 37.74 3.95 4.85
C GLN A 24 37.18 5.32 4.46
N THR A 25 35.85 5.47 4.41
CA THR A 25 35.19 6.71 4.02
C THR A 25 34.80 7.53 5.25
N VAL A 26 35.06 8.84 5.21
CA VAL A 26 34.63 9.79 6.25
C VAL A 26 33.11 9.72 6.44
N LYS A 27 32.64 9.81 7.70
CA LYS A 27 31.23 9.59 8.06
C LYS A 27 30.24 10.38 7.19
N MET A 28 30.55 11.63 6.85
CA MET A 28 29.68 12.52 6.07
C MET A 28 29.69 12.27 4.56
N ALA A 29 30.69 11.58 4.01
CA ALA A 29 30.81 11.32 2.57
C ALA A 29 30.37 9.90 2.17
N ARG A 30 29.82 9.12 3.12
CA ARG A 30 29.42 7.74 2.87
C ARG A 30 28.26 7.65 1.89
N ARG A 31 28.50 7.01 0.75
CA ARG A 31 27.47 6.62 -0.22
C ARG A 31 27.21 5.12 -0.11
N TYR A 32 26.00 4.78 0.30
CA TYR A 32 25.61 3.38 0.51
C TYR A 32 25.17 2.75 -0.80
N HIS A 33 25.64 1.52 -1.04
CA HIS A 33 25.20 0.73 -2.18
C HIS A 33 23.72 0.28 -2.00
N PRO A 34 22.90 0.18 -3.06
CA PRO A 34 21.49 -0.21 -2.95
C PRO A 34 21.23 -1.52 -2.19
N GLN A 35 22.13 -2.51 -2.32
CA GLN A 35 22.01 -3.77 -1.56
C GLN A 35 22.16 -3.57 -0.04
N ILE A 36 23.00 -2.63 0.40
CA ILE A 36 23.14 -2.28 1.83
C ILE A 36 21.89 -1.56 2.32
N ILE A 37 21.34 -0.63 1.52
CA ILE A 37 20.07 0.03 1.83
C ILE A 37 18.94 -1.00 1.96
N ARG A 38 18.84 -1.96 1.04
CA ARG A 38 17.83 -3.02 1.08
C ARG A 38 17.97 -3.92 2.30
N PHE A 39 19.20 -4.29 2.66
CA PHE A 39 19.48 -5.02 3.90
C PHE A 39 19.05 -4.21 5.13
N ALA A 40 19.43 -2.93 5.18
CA ALA A 40 19.11 -2.03 6.28
C ALA A 40 17.59 -1.81 6.44
N LEU A 41 16.86 -1.64 5.33
CA LEU A 41 15.39 -1.55 5.32
C LEU A 41 14.74 -2.85 5.82
N SER A 42 15.25 -4.01 5.40
CA SER A 42 14.72 -5.31 5.87
C SER A 42 14.95 -5.52 7.37
N LEU A 43 16.14 -5.17 7.86
CA LEU A 43 16.47 -5.29 9.28
C LEU A 43 15.65 -4.31 10.13
N HIS A 44 15.60 -3.04 9.74
CA HIS A 44 14.80 -2.02 10.42
C HIS A 44 13.30 -2.33 10.38
N GLY A 45 12.80 -2.88 9.26
CA GLY A 45 11.40 -3.29 9.13
C GLY A 45 11.00 -4.44 10.06
N LYS A 46 11.94 -5.32 10.42
CA LYS A 46 11.73 -6.41 11.39
C LYS A 46 11.84 -5.92 12.84
N SER A 47 12.87 -5.14 13.16
CA SER A 47 13.06 -4.57 14.49
C SER A 47 13.87 -3.27 14.44
N PRO A 48 13.21 -2.11 14.62
CA PRO A 48 13.91 -0.82 14.70
C PRO A 48 14.88 -0.74 15.89
N ALA A 49 14.55 -1.41 17.01
CA ALA A 49 15.40 -1.41 18.21
C ALA A 49 16.72 -2.15 17.96
N ALA A 50 16.65 -3.37 17.42
CA ALA A 50 17.83 -4.15 17.07
C ALA A 50 18.68 -3.45 16.00
N TYR A 51 18.03 -2.77 15.05
CA TYR A 51 18.72 -1.96 14.05
C TYR A 51 19.56 -0.84 14.67
N ARG A 52 18.99 -0.09 15.63
CA ARG A 52 19.73 0.95 16.36
C ARG A 52 20.90 0.39 17.12
N GLU A 53 20.70 -0.70 17.85
CA GLU A 53 21.76 -1.33 18.64
C GLU A 53 22.95 -1.74 17.77
N LEU A 54 22.69 -2.39 16.62
CA LEU A 54 23.74 -2.81 15.69
C LEU A 54 24.47 -1.65 15.01
N ARG A 55 23.77 -0.54 14.75
CA ARG A 55 24.35 0.67 14.16
C ARG A 55 25.15 1.46 15.19
N ASP A 56 24.59 1.68 16.37
CA ASP A 56 25.12 2.57 17.39
C ASP A 56 26.28 1.92 18.16
N SER A 57 26.28 0.58 18.28
CA SER A 57 27.45 -0.19 18.75
C SER A 57 28.66 -0.10 17.80
N GLY A 58 28.47 0.36 16.56
CA GLY A 58 29.52 0.45 15.55
C GLY A 58 29.96 -0.89 14.97
N VAL A 59 29.29 -2.00 15.33
CA VAL A 59 29.56 -3.34 14.79
C VAL A 59 29.35 -3.36 13.28
N LEU A 60 28.33 -2.64 12.79
CA LEU A 60 28.05 -2.48 11.36
C LEU A 60 27.95 -1.00 10.98
N ILE A 61 28.53 -0.64 9.82
CA ILE A 61 28.30 0.66 9.22
C ILE A 61 27.01 0.62 8.43
N LEU A 62 25.94 1.11 9.06
CA LEU A 62 24.61 1.18 8.49
C LEU A 62 24.17 2.63 8.29
N PRO A 63 23.23 2.88 7.36
CA PRO A 63 22.62 4.19 7.18
C PRO A 63 21.98 4.75 8.46
N SER A 64 21.71 6.06 8.49
CA SER A 64 20.86 6.61 9.54
C SER A 64 19.38 6.27 9.29
N GLU A 65 18.57 6.31 10.34
CA GLU A 65 17.11 6.14 10.20
C GLU A 65 16.47 7.22 9.34
N ILE A 66 17.06 8.42 9.27
CA ILE A 66 16.60 9.49 8.37
C ILE A 66 16.73 9.03 6.92
N ILE A 67 17.90 8.49 6.54
CA ILE A 67 18.12 7.96 5.19
C ILE A 67 17.13 6.83 4.91
N LEU A 68 16.96 5.89 5.85
CA LEU A 68 15.99 4.80 5.67
C LEU A 68 14.56 5.30 5.51
N ARG A 69 14.16 6.34 6.26
CA ARG A 69 12.86 6.98 6.13
C ARG A 69 12.69 7.61 4.74
N ASP A 70 13.72 8.27 4.22
CA ASP A 70 13.66 8.89 2.89
C ASP A 70 13.51 7.81 1.79
N TYR A 71 14.24 6.71 1.89
CA TYR A 71 14.08 5.56 0.98
C TYR A 71 12.72 4.86 1.14
N LYS A 72 12.21 4.74 2.37
CA LYS A 72 10.88 4.18 2.63
C LYS A 72 9.78 5.05 2.04
N ASN A 73 9.92 6.37 2.19
CA ASN A 73 8.95 7.36 1.75
C ASN A 73 9.12 7.75 0.27
N TYR A 74 10.11 7.20 -0.42
CA TYR A 74 10.29 7.38 -1.86
C TYR A 74 9.02 6.99 -2.62
N PHE A 75 8.41 5.87 -2.23
CA PHE A 75 7.08 5.49 -2.67
C PHE A 75 6.04 6.14 -1.76
N LYS A 76 5.52 7.29 -2.18
CA LYS A 76 4.41 7.94 -1.47
C LYS A 76 3.12 7.14 -1.72
N PRO A 77 2.41 6.67 -0.69
CA PRO A 77 1.08 6.11 -0.89
C PRO A 77 0.19 7.24 -1.46
N LYS A 78 -0.29 7.05 -2.69
CA LYS A 78 -1.25 7.97 -3.32
C LYS A 78 -2.64 7.62 -2.81
N ALA A 79 -3.21 8.49 -1.99
CA ALA A 79 -4.62 8.42 -1.59
C ALA A 79 -5.47 9.18 -2.62
N ASP A 80 -5.49 8.68 -3.86
CA ASP A 80 -6.40 9.20 -4.88
C ASP A 80 -7.75 8.47 -4.72
N TYR A 81 -8.85 9.10 -5.19
CA TYR A 81 -10.26 8.67 -5.01
C TYR A 81 -10.57 7.21 -5.41
N ILE A 82 -9.63 6.55 -6.09
CA ILE A 82 -9.66 5.12 -6.38
C ILE A 82 -9.04 4.36 -5.19
N ILE A 83 -9.70 4.46 -4.03
CA ILE A 83 -9.35 3.74 -2.79
C ILE A 83 -9.38 2.21 -2.98
N LEU A 84 -9.96 1.71 -4.08
CA LEU A 84 -10.00 0.28 -4.43
C LEU A 84 -8.82 -0.21 -5.31
N PHE A 85 -8.01 0.67 -5.92
CA PHE A 85 -6.83 0.28 -6.73
C PHE A 85 -5.52 0.82 -6.16
N SER A 86 -5.39 0.91 -4.84
CA SER A 86 -4.07 1.07 -4.20
C SER A 86 -3.19 -0.20 -4.27
N LEU A 87 -3.50 -1.13 -5.17
CA LEU A 87 -2.55 -2.12 -5.62
C LEU A 87 -1.58 -1.41 -6.57
N ASN A 88 -0.35 -1.19 -6.12
CA ASN A 88 0.71 -0.68 -7.00
C ASN A 88 0.72 -1.54 -8.28
N LEU A 89 0.49 -0.92 -9.45
CA LEU A 89 0.40 -1.62 -10.74
C LEU A 89 1.66 -2.47 -10.98
N ASP A 90 2.82 -1.97 -10.57
CA ASP A 90 4.10 -2.69 -10.64
C ASP A 90 4.07 -4.01 -9.84
N ASN A 91 3.37 -4.02 -8.69
CA ASN A 91 3.20 -5.23 -7.90
C ASN A 91 2.26 -6.21 -8.59
N ILE A 92 1.18 -5.72 -9.21
CA ILE A 92 0.25 -6.58 -9.97
C ILE A 92 0.95 -7.20 -11.17
N GLU A 93 1.74 -6.43 -11.90
CA GLU A 93 2.52 -6.94 -13.03
C GLU A 93 3.58 -7.97 -12.58
N SER A 94 4.30 -7.70 -11.48
CA SER A 94 5.23 -8.68 -10.90
C SER A 94 4.52 -9.96 -10.42
N LEU A 95 3.31 -9.84 -9.86
CA LEU A 95 2.50 -10.98 -9.46
C LEU A 95 2.01 -11.76 -10.69
N ARG A 96 1.63 -11.08 -11.77
CA ARG A 96 1.25 -11.69 -13.05
C ARG A 96 2.40 -12.51 -13.62
N GLU A 97 3.63 -11.98 -13.64
CA GLU A 97 4.81 -12.72 -14.10
C GLU A 97 5.05 -13.98 -13.27
N LYS A 98 4.96 -13.89 -11.94
CA LYS A 98 5.08 -15.05 -11.06
C LYS A 98 3.97 -16.07 -11.28
N ALA A 99 2.74 -15.61 -11.46
CA ALA A 99 1.58 -16.46 -11.73
C ALA A 99 1.66 -17.16 -13.11
N SER A 100 2.29 -16.53 -14.11
CA SER A 100 2.54 -17.16 -15.42
C SER A 100 3.39 -18.42 -15.29
N SER A 101 4.33 -18.46 -14.34
CA SER A 101 5.15 -19.64 -14.06
C SER A 101 4.42 -20.75 -13.28
N ALA A 102 3.28 -20.44 -12.67
CA ALA A 102 2.48 -21.40 -11.90
C ALA A 102 1.56 -22.20 -12.84
N ALA A 103 1.39 -23.50 -12.57
CA ALA A 103 0.56 -24.39 -13.38
C ALA A 103 -0.60 -24.99 -12.57
N GLY A 104 -1.73 -25.23 -13.23
CA GLY A 104 -2.90 -25.89 -12.67
C GLY A 104 -3.48 -25.14 -11.46
N ILE A 105 -3.59 -25.85 -10.33
CA ILE A 105 -4.29 -25.36 -9.13
C ILE A 105 -3.62 -24.13 -8.52
N GLN A 106 -2.32 -23.95 -8.75
CA GLN A 106 -1.53 -22.83 -8.20
C GLN A 106 -1.93 -21.46 -8.78
N ARG A 107 -2.72 -21.42 -9.87
CA ARG A 107 -3.25 -20.17 -10.44
C ARG A 107 -4.51 -19.67 -9.74
N TYR A 108 -5.20 -20.53 -8.99
CA TYR A 108 -6.38 -20.12 -8.25
C TYR A 108 -5.96 -19.43 -6.97
N VAL A 109 -6.35 -18.17 -6.83
CA VAL A 109 -6.09 -17.35 -5.65
C VAL A 109 -7.42 -16.85 -5.11
N VAL A 110 -7.52 -16.75 -3.78
CA VAL A 110 -8.68 -16.17 -3.10
C VAL A 110 -8.29 -14.76 -2.66
N LEU A 111 -9.08 -13.77 -3.05
CA LEU A 111 -8.96 -12.41 -2.53
C LEU A 111 -9.79 -12.31 -1.25
N VAL A 112 -9.13 -12.12 -0.11
CA VAL A 112 -9.78 -11.90 1.18
C VAL A 112 -9.58 -10.44 1.56
N MET A 113 -10.67 -9.77 1.90
CA MET A 113 -10.69 -8.39 2.39
C MET A 113 -11.45 -8.36 3.71
N ASP A 114 -10.95 -7.56 4.65
CA ASP A 114 -11.56 -7.36 5.95
C ASP A 114 -11.48 -5.87 6.33
N GLU A 115 -12.43 -5.42 7.14
CA GLU A 115 -12.46 -4.04 7.61
C GLU A 115 -11.60 -3.89 8.86
N MET A 116 -10.73 -2.87 8.88
CA MET A 116 -9.93 -2.55 10.04
C MET A 116 -10.43 -1.25 10.69
N LYS A 117 -10.90 -1.33 11.93
CA LYS A 117 -11.27 -0.14 12.72
C LYS A 117 -10.02 0.63 13.14
N ILE A 118 -9.83 1.80 12.57
CA ILE A 118 -8.77 2.75 12.95
C ILE A 118 -9.35 3.80 13.89
N GLN A 119 -8.58 4.27 14.87
CA GLN A 119 -9.01 5.36 15.75
C GLN A 119 -9.29 6.64 14.95
N SER A 120 -10.45 7.25 15.16
CA SER A 120 -10.78 8.56 14.60
C SER A 120 -9.85 9.64 15.17
N ASN A 121 -9.43 10.60 14.34
CA ASN A 121 -8.54 11.71 14.70
C ASN A 121 -7.10 11.33 15.07
N LEU A 122 -6.61 10.18 14.58
CA LEU A 122 -5.27 9.65 14.92
C LEU A 122 -4.09 10.44 14.32
N VAL A 123 -4.30 11.28 13.30
CA VAL A 123 -3.21 11.87 12.52
C VAL A 123 -3.19 13.39 12.63
N PHE A 124 -2.05 13.95 13.06
CA PHE A 124 -1.67 15.34 12.82
C PHE A 124 -0.71 15.37 11.62
N ASP A 125 -1.21 15.68 10.42
CA ASP A 125 -0.35 16.02 9.29
C ASP A 125 -0.11 17.55 9.31
N ASN A 126 1.11 18.05 9.04
CA ASN A 126 1.32 19.49 8.85
C ASN A 126 0.55 20.01 7.61
N LYS A 127 0.18 19.12 6.67
CA LYS A 127 -0.82 19.44 5.62
C LYS A 127 -2.24 19.58 6.16
N MET A 128 -2.54 19.07 7.37
CA MET A 128 -3.80 19.35 8.05
C MET A 128 -3.85 20.75 8.66
N LYS A 129 -2.72 21.41 8.98
CA LYS A 129 -2.75 22.86 9.27
C LYS A 129 -3.17 23.66 8.05
N VAL A 130 -2.68 23.24 6.88
CA VAL A 130 -3.18 23.76 5.60
C VAL A 130 -4.67 23.41 5.53
N LYS A 131 -5.13 22.15 5.61
CA LYS A 131 -6.58 21.81 5.57
C LYS A 131 -7.46 22.49 6.61
N LEU A 132 -7.00 22.79 7.82
CA LEU A 132 -7.77 23.48 8.85
C LEU A 132 -7.87 24.98 8.50
N ALA A 133 -6.76 25.57 8.07
CA ALA A 133 -6.75 26.89 7.47
C ALA A 133 -7.54 26.90 6.14
N THR A 134 -7.54 25.83 5.36
CA THR A 134 -8.35 25.61 4.15
C THR A 134 -9.78 25.28 4.51
N GLN A 135 -10.14 24.85 5.73
CA GLN A 135 -11.53 24.66 6.16
C GLN A 135 -12.13 25.99 6.60
N VAL A 136 -11.35 26.78 7.33
CA VAL A 136 -11.69 28.17 7.69
C VAL A 136 -11.72 29.06 6.45
N LEU A 137 -10.72 28.93 5.57
CA LEU A 137 -10.73 29.53 4.24
C LEU A 137 -11.76 28.86 3.34
N SER A 138 -12.14 27.58 3.48
CA SER A 138 -13.18 26.91 2.67
C SER A 138 -14.56 27.42 2.97
N ARG A 139 -14.83 27.97 4.16
CA ARG A 139 -16.06 28.74 4.35
C ARG A 139 -16.03 30.02 3.53
N SER A 140 -14.89 30.72 3.54
CA SER A 140 -14.71 31.97 2.80
C SER A 140 -14.57 31.75 1.28
N VAL A 141 -14.02 30.60 0.87
CA VAL A 141 -13.80 30.13 -0.50
C VAL A 141 -15.04 29.42 -1.01
N ALA A 142 -15.85 28.75 -0.19
CA ALA A 142 -17.17 28.28 -0.60
C ALA A 142 -18.09 29.47 -0.87
N ILE A 143 -18.02 30.52 -0.04
CA ILE A 143 -18.69 31.80 -0.33
C ILE A 143 -18.15 32.41 -1.62
N ALA A 144 -16.81 32.46 -1.81
CA ALA A 144 -16.22 32.99 -3.05
C ALA A 144 -16.42 32.10 -4.29
N LEU A 145 -16.64 30.79 -4.13
CA LEU A 145 -16.91 29.83 -5.21
C LEU A 145 -18.40 29.77 -5.57
N GLU A 146 -19.31 29.98 -4.59
CA GLU A 146 -20.71 30.33 -4.85
C GLU A 146 -20.80 31.62 -5.67
N GLU A 147 -19.91 32.58 -5.41
CA GLU A 147 -19.78 33.79 -6.23
C GLU A 147 -19.05 33.56 -7.58
N SER A 148 -18.25 32.50 -7.73
CA SER A 148 -17.45 32.22 -8.95
C SER A 148 -18.02 31.13 -9.88
N GLY A 149 -19.14 30.49 -9.53
CA GLY A 149 -19.95 29.66 -10.44
C GLY A 149 -19.34 28.36 -10.98
N ASN A 150 -18.39 27.71 -10.28
CA ASN A 150 -17.80 26.44 -10.73
C ASN A 150 -18.33 25.24 -9.91
N GLU A 151 -19.29 24.51 -10.48
CA GLU A 151 -20.16 23.53 -9.78
C GLU A 151 -19.46 22.22 -9.38
N GLU A 152 -18.36 21.82 -10.02
CA GLU A 152 -17.75 20.48 -9.81
C GLU A 152 -17.11 20.26 -8.42
N VAL A 153 -16.81 21.34 -7.70
CA VAL A 153 -16.05 21.31 -6.42
C VAL A 153 -16.95 21.50 -5.19
N LEU A 154 -18.27 21.66 -5.38
CA LEU A 154 -19.22 21.86 -4.29
C LEU A 154 -19.47 20.57 -3.50
N ALA A 155 -19.73 20.72 -2.19
CA ALA A 155 -20.14 19.62 -1.33
C ALA A 155 -21.43 18.97 -1.86
N TYR A 156 -21.60 17.65 -1.70
CA TYR A 156 -22.81 16.96 -2.12
C TYR A 156 -24.01 17.45 -1.28
N THR A 157 -24.94 18.16 -1.91
CA THR A 157 -26.11 18.76 -1.25
C THR A 157 -27.42 18.04 -1.57
N ALA A 158 -27.44 17.13 -2.56
CA ALA A 158 -28.64 16.42 -3.01
C ALA A 158 -28.39 14.93 -3.27
N GLN A 159 -29.40 14.09 -3.03
CA GLN A 159 -29.34 12.62 -3.27
C GLN A 159 -29.32 12.25 -4.76
N ASP A 160 -29.73 13.17 -5.63
CA ASP A 160 -29.83 12.98 -7.08
C ASP A 160 -28.74 13.72 -7.86
N ASP A 161 -27.61 13.97 -7.20
CA ASP A 161 -26.44 14.58 -7.80
C ASP A 161 -25.88 13.71 -8.95
N GLU A 162 -25.63 14.35 -10.10
CA GLU A 162 -25.14 13.69 -11.32
C GLU A 162 -23.79 12.99 -11.11
N ARG A 163 -23.00 13.38 -10.11
CA ARG A 163 -21.75 12.71 -9.75
C ARG A 163 -21.97 11.30 -9.20
N PHE A 164 -23.19 10.96 -8.74
CA PHE A 164 -23.57 9.60 -8.35
C PHE A 164 -24.01 8.72 -9.51
N VAL A 165 -24.09 9.24 -10.74
CA VAL A 165 -24.51 8.48 -11.94
C VAL A 165 -23.63 7.24 -12.14
N TRP A 166 -22.30 7.37 -11.99
CA TRP A 166 -21.41 6.21 -12.11
C TRP A 166 -21.66 5.17 -11.01
N MET A 167 -21.84 5.62 -9.77
CA MET A 167 -22.09 4.72 -8.64
C MET A 167 -23.42 3.97 -8.81
N LYS A 168 -24.49 4.69 -9.16
CA LYS A 168 -25.83 4.12 -9.35
C LYS A 168 -25.90 3.22 -10.58
N ASN A 169 -25.34 3.65 -11.71
CA ASN A 169 -25.59 3.00 -13.00
C ASN A 169 -24.49 2.04 -13.45
N VAL A 170 -23.28 2.14 -12.89
CA VAL A 170 -22.15 1.27 -13.25
C VAL A 170 -21.83 0.33 -12.10
N PHE A 171 -21.56 0.87 -10.91
CA PHE A 171 -21.10 0.05 -9.78
C PHE A 171 -22.22 -0.83 -9.20
N LEU A 172 -23.38 -0.25 -8.87
CA LEU A 172 -24.51 -1.04 -8.36
C LEU A 172 -25.06 -2.00 -9.41
N GLN A 173 -25.08 -1.59 -10.68
CA GLN A 173 -25.47 -2.47 -11.79
C GLN A 173 -24.51 -3.66 -11.93
N TYR A 174 -23.21 -3.45 -11.74
CA TYR A 174 -22.23 -4.54 -11.72
C TYR A 174 -22.51 -5.54 -10.59
N LEU A 175 -22.83 -5.06 -9.38
CA LEU A 175 -23.19 -5.92 -8.26
C LEU A 175 -24.46 -6.72 -8.54
N GLU A 176 -25.46 -6.10 -9.15
CA GLU A 176 -26.68 -6.81 -9.57
C GLU A 176 -26.37 -7.88 -10.62
N ASN A 177 -25.59 -7.56 -11.63
CA ASN A 177 -25.20 -8.51 -12.69
C ASN A 177 -24.40 -9.68 -12.11
N TRP A 178 -23.49 -9.42 -11.16
CA TRP A 178 -22.76 -10.48 -10.47
C TRP A 178 -23.73 -11.36 -9.67
N ARG A 179 -24.66 -10.77 -8.91
CA ARG A 179 -25.68 -11.53 -8.19
C ARG A 179 -26.49 -12.42 -9.13
N GLN A 180 -26.99 -11.87 -10.24
CA GLN A 180 -27.73 -12.64 -11.24
C GLN A 180 -26.88 -13.77 -11.80
N SER A 181 -25.61 -13.54 -12.11
CA SER A 181 -24.71 -14.60 -12.59
C SER A 181 -24.55 -15.77 -11.62
N THR A 182 -24.68 -15.54 -10.30
CA THR A 182 -24.63 -16.62 -9.29
C THR A 182 -25.95 -17.37 -9.16
N VAL A 183 -27.06 -16.70 -9.46
CA VAL A 183 -28.42 -17.28 -9.42
C VAL A 183 -28.71 -18.06 -10.70
N THR A 184 -28.31 -17.57 -11.86
CA THR A 184 -28.55 -18.21 -13.17
C THR A 184 -27.49 -19.23 -13.54
N ARG A 185 -26.53 -19.51 -12.66
CA ARG A 185 -25.44 -20.46 -12.94
C ARG A 185 -25.96 -21.89 -13.01
N ASP A 186 -25.68 -22.54 -14.13
CA ASP A 186 -26.04 -23.94 -14.36
C ASP A 186 -25.31 -24.88 -13.39
N GLY A 187 -26.07 -25.79 -12.78
CA GLY A 187 -25.59 -26.77 -11.80
C GLY A 187 -26.51 -26.91 -10.59
N VAL A 188 -26.35 -28.02 -9.87
CA VAL A 188 -27.07 -28.29 -8.61
C VAL A 188 -26.27 -27.68 -7.46
N TYR A 189 -26.57 -26.43 -7.12
CA TYR A 189 -25.96 -25.72 -5.99
C TYR A 189 -26.97 -25.48 -4.88
N SER A 190 -26.58 -25.75 -3.64
CA SER A 190 -27.40 -25.41 -2.48
C SER A 190 -27.47 -23.89 -2.29
N THR A 191 -28.43 -23.43 -1.49
CA THR A 191 -28.55 -22.00 -1.14
C THR A 191 -27.32 -21.47 -0.40
N ASP A 192 -26.67 -22.30 0.41
CA ASP A 192 -25.43 -21.97 1.12
C ASP A 192 -24.24 -21.83 0.15
N ASP A 193 -24.13 -22.75 -0.82
CA ASP A 193 -23.08 -22.69 -1.85
C ASP A 193 -23.22 -21.44 -2.72
N ARG A 194 -24.46 -21.08 -3.09
CA ARG A 194 -24.74 -19.84 -3.84
C ARG A 194 -24.44 -18.59 -3.02
N GLY A 195 -24.72 -18.63 -1.71
CA GLY A 195 -24.38 -17.55 -0.78
C GLY A 195 -22.88 -17.27 -0.69
N LYS A 196 -22.04 -18.30 -0.87
CA LYS A 196 -20.57 -18.17 -0.91
C LYS A 196 -20.03 -17.65 -2.24
N MET A 197 -20.82 -17.68 -3.31
CA MET A 197 -20.41 -17.26 -4.67
C MET A 197 -20.60 -15.76 -4.94
N PHE A 198 -21.30 -15.07 -4.04
CA PHE A 198 -21.60 -13.64 -4.14
C PHE A 198 -20.97 -12.87 -2.97
N LEU A 199 -20.72 -11.57 -3.16
CA LEU A 199 -20.32 -10.67 -2.08
C LEU A 199 -21.44 -10.63 -1.02
N SER A 200 -21.11 -10.59 0.26
CA SER A 200 -22.07 -10.68 1.37
C SER A 200 -23.42 -9.99 1.10
N ILE A 201 -24.53 -10.66 1.44
CA ILE A 201 -25.89 -10.10 1.30
C ILE A 201 -26.03 -8.77 2.06
N GLN A 202 -25.27 -8.58 3.14
CA GLN A 202 -25.25 -7.34 3.94
C GLN A 202 -24.60 -6.16 3.20
N THR A 203 -23.74 -6.41 2.21
CA THR A 203 -23.11 -5.37 1.39
C THR A 203 -23.98 -4.99 0.19
N TYR A 204 -24.88 -5.88 -0.21
CA TYR A 204 -25.79 -5.69 -1.33
C TYR A 204 -27.13 -5.05 -0.93
N LYS A 205 -27.59 -5.24 0.31
CA LYS A 205 -28.79 -4.62 0.87
C LYS A 205 -28.45 -3.41 1.72
#